data_AF-A0A1A0UUE6-F1
#
_entry.id   AF-A0A1A0UUE6-F1
#
_cell.length_a   1.000
_cell.length_b   1.000
_cell.length_c   1.000
_cell.angle_alpha   90.00
_cell.angle_beta   90.00
_cell.angle_gamma   90.00
#
_symmetry.space_group_name_H-M   'P 1'
#
loop_
_entity.id
_entity.type
_entity.pdbx_description
1 polymer ?
#
loop_
_entity_poly.entity_id
_entity_poly.type
_entity_poly.pdbx_seq_one_letter_code
_entity_poly.pdbx_strand_id
1 'polypeptide(L)'
;MSGSRLTIRQVSVKLYLASASAAGVGAWLLGVAPQWSLALGLVVPVVLAALPRFLAGTLVGVTTPGAREDLTAAMSGAEFEDHVARVARSCGAPVLMTAITGDWGVDIIVGKRPDRLAIQCKRQSRPVGASAVQEVVAGAPMQDCTRTMVVTNHEFTTAARKLAELHGCELVGGADLPRLRSTIRRLLEPSAP
;
A
#
# COMPACT_ATOMS: atom_id res chain seq x y z
N MET A 1 -1.43 13.43 -39.81
CA MET A 1 0.04 13.30 -39.83
C MET A 1 0.43 12.27 -38.79
N SER A 2 0.67 11.04 -39.24
CA SER A 2 0.99 9.86 -38.44
C SER A 2 2.47 9.56 -38.63
N GLY A 3 3.27 9.60 -37.57
CA GLY A 3 4.69 9.25 -37.67
C GLY A 3 5.52 9.68 -36.47
N SER A 4 5.56 8.87 -35.42
CA SER A 4 6.66 8.83 -34.43
C SER A 4 6.50 7.74 -33.33
N ARG A 5 5.93 6.57 -33.66
CA ARG A 5 5.92 5.38 -32.75
C ARG A 5 6.77 4.21 -33.27
N LEU A 6 7.65 4.50 -34.21
CA LEU A 6 8.85 3.71 -34.52
C LEU A 6 9.95 4.41 -33.70
N THR A 7 10.70 3.83 -32.76
CA THR A 7 11.37 2.53 -32.79
C THR A 7 12.16 2.23 -31.51
N ILE A 8 11.69 2.63 -30.32
CA ILE A 8 12.45 2.37 -29.05
C ILE A 8 12.86 0.89 -28.94
N ARG A 9 11.95 -0.03 -29.29
CA ARG A 9 12.21 -1.47 -29.30
C ARG A 9 13.22 -1.91 -30.37
N GLN A 10 13.22 -1.31 -31.57
CA GLN A 10 14.18 -1.68 -32.62
C GLN A 10 15.59 -1.13 -32.35
N VAL A 11 15.68 0.04 -31.70
CA VAL A 11 16.96 0.62 -31.27
C VAL A 11 17.61 -0.26 -30.19
N SER A 12 16.84 -0.75 -29.22
CA SER A 12 17.35 -1.69 -28.21
C SER A 12 17.85 -2.99 -28.82
N VAL A 13 17.12 -3.58 -29.78
CA VAL A 13 17.53 -4.83 -30.45
C VAL A 13 18.84 -4.66 -31.22
N LYS A 14 19.02 -3.56 -31.96
CA LYS A 14 20.28 -3.27 -32.67
C LYS A 14 21.46 -3.12 -31.71
N LEU A 15 21.24 -2.47 -30.56
CA LEU A 15 22.26 -2.28 -29.53
C LEU A 15 22.71 -3.61 -28.91
N TYR A 16 21.77 -4.53 -28.62
CA TYR A 16 22.10 -5.84 -28.08
C TYR A 16 22.87 -6.72 -29.09
N LEU A 17 22.47 -6.70 -30.36
CA LEU A 17 23.19 -7.41 -31.44
C LEU A 17 24.61 -6.87 -31.64
N ALA A 18 24.79 -5.56 -31.56
CA ALA A 18 26.12 -4.94 -31.59
C ALA A 18 26.99 -5.37 -30.39
N SER A 19 26.41 -5.40 -29.18
CA SER A 19 27.13 -5.84 -27.97
C SER A 19 27.52 -7.33 -28.01
N ALA A 20 26.65 -8.18 -28.57
CA ALA A 20 26.91 -9.61 -28.75
C ALA A 20 28.09 -9.84 -29.71
N SER A 21 28.08 -9.12 -30.83
CA SER A 21 29.12 -9.21 -31.86
C SER A 21 30.46 -8.70 -31.33
N ALA A 22 30.47 -7.56 -30.62
CA ALA A 22 31.68 -7.00 -30.04
C ALA A 22 32.29 -7.91 -28.97
N ALA A 23 31.48 -8.50 -28.08
CA ALA A 23 31.95 -9.41 -27.04
C ALA A 23 32.52 -10.71 -27.62
N GLY A 24 31.83 -11.32 -28.58
CA GLY A 24 32.26 -12.59 -29.18
C GLY A 24 33.51 -12.45 -30.07
N VAL A 25 33.52 -11.45 -30.96
CA VAL A 25 34.66 -11.21 -31.87
C VAL A 25 35.88 -10.69 -31.09
N GLY A 26 35.67 -9.80 -30.12
CA GLY A 26 36.76 -9.29 -29.27
C GLY A 26 37.44 -10.40 -28.47
N ALA A 27 36.66 -11.30 -27.85
CA ALA A 27 37.22 -12.44 -27.12
C ALA A 27 38.05 -13.36 -28.03
N TRP A 28 37.55 -13.64 -29.24
CA TRP A 28 38.27 -14.46 -30.21
C TRP A 28 39.59 -13.83 -30.68
N LEU A 29 39.60 -12.52 -30.97
CA LEU A 29 40.81 -11.79 -31.35
C LEU A 29 41.86 -11.74 -30.22
N LEU A 30 41.43 -11.85 -28.96
CA LEU A 30 42.30 -11.92 -27.79
C LEU A 30 42.79 -13.34 -27.48
N GLY A 31 42.52 -14.32 -28.34
CA GLY A 31 43.00 -15.70 -28.20
C GLY A 31 42.16 -16.56 -27.25
N VAL A 32 40.95 -16.12 -26.88
CA VAL A 32 40.03 -16.92 -26.07
C VAL A 32 39.50 -18.08 -26.91
N ALA A 33 39.50 -19.28 -26.32
CA ALA A 33 39.08 -20.50 -27.02
C ALA A 33 37.66 -20.35 -27.62
N PRO A 34 37.39 -20.92 -28.81
CA PRO A 34 36.17 -20.66 -29.57
C PRO A 34 34.87 -20.88 -28.79
N GLN A 35 34.82 -21.91 -27.94
CA GLN A 35 33.66 -22.21 -27.10
C GLN A 35 33.35 -21.12 -26.08
N TRP A 36 34.37 -20.44 -25.55
CA TRP A 36 34.21 -19.36 -24.57
C TRP A 36 33.88 -18.02 -25.24
N SER A 37 34.42 -17.77 -26.44
CA SER A 37 34.09 -16.60 -27.25
C SER A 37 32.62 -16.61 -27.69
N LEU A 38 32.10 -17.78 -28.06
CA LEU A 38 30.66 -17.96 -28.35
C LEU A 38 29.80 -17.78 -27.10
N ALA A 39 30.22 -18.33 -25.95
CA ALA A 39 29.49 -18.18 -24.69
C ALA A 39 29.39 -16.70 -24.27
N LEU A 40 30.46 -15.92 -24.40
CA LEU A 40 30.47 -14.48 -24.07
C LEU A 40 29.54 -13.68 -24.99
N GLY A 41 29.53 -13.97 -26.30
CA GLY A 41 28.62 -13.32 -27.25
C GLY A 41 27.13 -13.54 -26.92
N LEU A 42 26.78 -14.65 -26.26
CA LEU A 42 25.41 -14.95 -25.83
C LEU A 42 25.08 -14.35 -24.45
N VAL A 43 26.01 -14.42 -23.49
CA VAL A 43 25.74 -14.04 -22.09
C VAL A 43 25.73 -12.53 -21.88
N VAL A 44 26.68 -11.80 -22.48
CA VAL A 44 26.82 -10.34 -22.31
C VAL A 44 25.53 -9.56 -22.66
N PRO A 45 24.87 -9.77 -23.81
CA PRO A 45 23.64 -9.04 -24.12
C PRO A 45 22.48 -9.38 -23.18
N VAL A 46 22.39 -10.64 -22.70
CA VAL A 46 21.35 -11.07 -21.74
C VAL A 46 21.56 -10.38 -20.39
N VAL A 47 22.80 -10.34 -19.90
CA VAL A 47 23.15 -9.62 -18.67
C VAL A 47 22.86 -8.13 -18.81
N LEU A 48 23.26 -7.48 -19.91
CA LEU A 48 22.98 -6.06 -20.16
C LEU A 48 21.47 -5.75 -20.26
N ALA A 49 20.65 -6.71 -20.69
CA ALA A 49 19.19 -6.56 -20.73
C ALA A 49 18.52 -6.77 -19.36
N ALA A 50 19.08 -7.64 -18.52
CA ALA A 50 18.54 -7.98 -17.21
C ALA A 50 19.01 -7.02 -16.10
N LEU A 51 20.28 -6.61 -16.14
CA LEU A 51 20.94 -5.78 -15.14
C LEU A 51 20.21 -4.47 -14.83
N PRO A 52 19.76 -3.64 -15.81
CA PRO A 52 19.05 -2.40 -15.48
C PRO A 52 17.69 -2.67 -14.79
N ARG A 53 17.03 -3.79 -15.10
CA ARG A 53 15.76 -4.17 -14.43
C ARG A 53 16.02 -4.67 -13.01
N PHE A 54 17.08 -5.45 -12.82
CA PHE A 54 17.50 -5.91 -11.50
C PHE A 54 17.97 -4.75 -10.63
N LEU A 55 18.81 -3.87 -11.16
CA LEU A 55 19.30 -2.66 -10.47
C LEU A 55 18.16 -1.69 -10.17
N ALA A 56 17.21 -1.48 -11.09
CA ALA A 56 16.01 -0.70 -10.80
C ALA A 56 15.17 -1.35 -9.69
N GLY A 57 15.04 -2.69 -9.69
CA GLY A 57 14.39 -3.43 -8.62
C GLY A 57 15.10 -3.29 -7.27
N THR A 58 16.43 -3.31 -7.23
CA THR A 58 17.21 -3.09 -5.99
C THR A 58 17.18 -1.64 -5.54
N LEU A 59 17.21 -0.68 -6.48
CA LEU A 59 17.13 0.75 -6.13
C LEU A 59 15.75 1.08 -5.60
N VAL A 60 14.70 0.62 -6.27
CA VAL A 60 13.32 0.73 -5.80
C VAL A 60 13.13 -0.01 -4.49
N GLY A 61 13.78 -1.16 -4.28
CA GLY A 61 13.74 -1.90 -3.02
C GLY A 61 14.47 -1.21 -1.86
N VAL A 62 15.56 -0.47 -2.14
CA VAL A 62 16.30 0.35 -1.16
C VAL A 62 15.60 1.68 -0.89
N THR A 63 14.88 2.24 -1.88
CA THR A 63 14.09 3.47 -1.73
C THR A 63 12.65 3.20 -1.32
N THR A 64 12.24 1.94 -1.19
CA THR A 64 10.97 1.61 -0.54
C THR A 64 11.23 1.74 0.95
N PRO A 65 10.55 2.66 1.65
CA PRO A 65 10.52 2.67 3.10
C PRO A 65 10.34 1.23 3.60
N GLY A 66 11.30 0.74 4.37
CA GLY A 66 11.14 -0.56 5.00
C GLY A 66 9.83 -0.57 5.78
N ALA A 67 9.22 -1.74 5.97
CA ALA A 67 7.97 -1.94 6.75
C ALA A 67 8.07 -1.49 8.24
N ARG A 68 9.08 -0.71 8.60
CA ARG A 68 9.41 -0.17 9.93
C ARG A 68 9.69 1.35 9.94
N GLU A 69 9.68 2.05 8.80
CA GLU A 69 9.50 3.50 8.91
C GLU A 69 8.08 3.71 9.41
N ASP A 70 7.95 4.22 10.64
CA ASP A 70 6.69 4.66 11.20
C ASP A 70 6.21 5.88 10.41
N LEU A 71 5.75 5.65 9.18
CA LEU A 71 5.22 6.66 8.29
C LEU A 71 4.11 7.44 8.99
N THR A 72 3.45 6.83 9.97
CA THR A 72 2.40 7.45 10.77
C THR A 72 2.93 8.39 11.85
N ALA A 73 4.18 8.24 12.32
CA ALA A 73 4.81 9.16 13.25
C ALA A 73 5.07 10.54 12.64
N ALA A 74 5.32 10.60 11.33
CA ALA A 74 5.53 11.86 10.60
C ALA A 74 4.22 12.53 10.14
N MET A 75 3.09 11.79 10.16
CA MET A 75 1.79 12.30 9.73
C MET A 75 1.13 13.16 10.80
N SER A 76 0.51 14.26 10.37
CA SER A 76 -0.53 14.96 11.12
C SER A 76 -1.79 14.09 11.28
N GLY A 77 -2.73 14.53 12.14
CA GLY A 77 -4.01 13.83 12.30
C GLY A 77 -4.80 13.73 10.99
N ALA A 78 -4.92 14.83 10.26
CA ALA A 78 -5.61 14.88 8.97
C ALA A 78 -4.92 13.99 7.91
N GLU A 79 -3.59 13.97 7.86
CA GLU A 79 -2.86 13.09 6.94
C GLU A 79 -3.05 11.60 7.27
N PHE A 80 -3.19 11.28 8.56
CA PHE A 80 -3.51 9.93 9.01
C PHE A 80 -4.93 9.51 8.62
N GLU A 81 -5.92 10.37 8.81
CA GLU A 81 -7.29 10.17 8.32
C GLU A 81 -7.33 9.96 6.80
N ASP A 82 -6.63 10.80 6.04
CA ASP A 82 -6.50 10.68 4.60
C ASP A 82 -5.81 9.37 4.17
N HIS A 83 -4.81 8.93 4.94
CA HIS A 83 -4.16 7.63 4.73
C HIS A 83 -5.16 6.48 4.90
N VAL A 84 -5.90 6.45 6.01
CA VAL A 84 -6.94 5.45 6.27
C VAL A 84 -8.00 5.47 5.17
N ALA A 85 -8.44 6.66 4.75
CA ALA A 85 -9.42 6.82 3.67
C ALA A 85 -8.89 6.28 2.33
N ARG A 86 -7.61 6.49 1.98
CA ARG A 86 -6.99 5.91 0.79
C ARG A 86 -6.99 4.38 0.85
N VAL A 87 -6.65 3.80 2.00
CA VAL A 87 -6.71 2.33 2.19
C VAL A 87 -8.14 1.82 2.03
N ALA A 88 -9.12 2.49 2.63
CA ALA A 88 -10.54 2.15 2.50
C ALA A 88 -11.02 2.23 1.04
N ARG A 89 -10.69 3.30 0.31
CA ARG A 89 -11.02 3.45 -1.12
C ARG A 89 -10.44 2.32 -1.97
N SER A 90 -9.25 1.83 -1.62
CA SER A 90 -8.61 0.70 -2.31
C SER A 90 -9.39 -0.63 -2.17
N CYS A 91 -10.37 -0.70 -1.27
CA CYS A 91 -11.27 -1.84 -1.11
C CYS A 91 -12.40 -1.86 -2.16
N GLY A 92 -12.56 -0.80 -2.98
CA GLY A 92 -13.59 -0.72 -4.02
C GLY A 92 -14.98 -0.32 -3.52
N ALA A 93 -15.07 0.19 -2.28
CA ALA A 93 -16.32 0.68 -1.69
C ALA A 93 -16.38 2.22 -1.70
N PRO A 94 -17.60 2.81 -1.67
CA PRO A 94 -17.75 4.24 -1.47
C PRO A 94 -17.14 4.66 -0.13
N VAL A 95 -16.44 5.79 -0.12
CA VAL A 95 -15.81 6.36 1.08
C VAL A 95 -16.15 7.84 1.14
N LEU A 96 -16.67 8.27 2.29
CA LEU A 96 -16.98 9.66 2.60
C LEU A 96 -16.16 10.08 3.82
N MET A 97 -15.41 11.19 3.68
CA MET A 97 -14.84 11.91 4.82
C MET A 97 -15.93 12.79 5.43
N THR A 98 -16.05 12.82 6.75
CA THR A 98 -16.98 13.73 7.43
C THR A 98 -16.37 15.12 7.59
N ALA A 99 -17.19 16.09 8.02
CA ALA A 99 -16.72 17.43 8.28
C ALA A 99 -15.79 17.46 9.52
N ILE A 100 -14.85 18.41 9.57
CA ILE A 100 -13.94 18.57 10.71
C ILE A 100 -14.69 18.87 12.03
N THR A 101 -15.89 19.43 11.94
CA THR A 101 -16.75 19.74 13.09
C THR A 101 -18.14 19.15 12.92
N GLY A 102 -18.75 18.71 14.02
CA GLY A 102 -20.11 18.14 14.01
C GLY A 102 -20.20 16.76 13.36
N ASP A 103 -19.10 16.01 13.34
CA ASP A 103 -18.98 14.67 12.78
C ASP A 103 -19.53 13.56 13.68
N TRP A 104 -19.77 13.89 14.96
CA TRP A 104 -20.21 12.99 16.02
C TRP A 104 -19.17 11.91 16.38
N GLY A 105 -17.88 12.16 16.12
CA GLY A 105 -16.82 11.17 16.38
C GLY A 105 -16.74 10.08 15.31
N VAL A 106 -16.99 10.44 14.05
CA VAL A 106 -16.89 9.54 12.90
C VAL A 106 -16.14 10.30 11.83
N ASP A 107 -14.88 9.97 11.57
CA ASP A 107 -14.06 10.68 10.57
C ASP A 107 -14.34 10.18 9.15
N ILE A 108 -14.65 8.88 9.01
CA ILE A 108 -14.81 8.22 7.72
C ILE A 108 -16.01 7.27 7.73
N ILE A 109 -16.80 7.33 6.66
CA ILE A 109 -17.90 6.40 6.40
C ILE A 109 -17.55 5.58 5.16
N VAL A 110 -17.63 4.25 5.28
CA VAL A 110 -17.28 3.31 4.21
C VAL A 110 -18.45 2.38 3.89
N GLY A 111 -18.70 2.15 2.61
CA GLY A 111 -19.71 1.19 2.14
C GLY A 111 -21.03 1.83 1.72
N LYS A 112 -22.06 1.00 1.61
CA LYS A 112 -23.43 1.38 1.23
C LYS A 112 -24.40 0.90 2.30
N ARG A 113 -25.55 1.56 2.40
CA ARG A 113 -26.63 1.10 3.28
C ARG A 113 -27.08 -0.32 2.88
N PRO A 114 -27.55 -1.14 3.84
CA PRO A 114 -27.64 -0.83 5.28
C PRO A 114 -26.31 -1.02 6.03
N ASP A 115 -25.34 -1.75 5.47
CA ASP A 115 -24.13 -2.19 6.17
C ASP A 115 -22.94 -1.23 6.05
N ARG A 116 -23.15 0.04 6.39
CA ARG A 116 -22.06 1.02 6.40
C ARG A 116 -21.18 0.88 7.64
N LEU A 117 -19.89 1.10 7.43
CA LEU A 117 -18.86 1.13 8.46
C LEU A 117 -18.52 2.59 8.80
N ALA A 118 -18.67 2.95 10.07
CA ALA A 118 -18.14 4.19 10.65
C ALA A 118 -16.74 3.94 11.21
N ILE A 119 -15.79 4.83 10.87
CA ILE A 119 -14.40 4.74 11.31
C ILE A 119 -14.01 6.03 12.03
N GLN A 120 -13.51 5.91 13.25
CA GLN A 120 -12.78 6.97 13.94
C GLN A 120 -11.27 6.69 13.85
N CYS A 121 -10.53 7.66 13.37
CA CYS A 121 -9.08 7.70 13.33
C CYS A 121 -8.55 8.42 14.57
N LYS A 122 -7.54 7.84 15.22
CA LYS A 122 -6.80 8.49 16.31
C LYS A 122 -5.31 8.36 16.06
N ARG A 123 -4.69 9.40 15.51
CA ARG A 123 -3.22 9.52 15.57
C ARG A 123 -2.84 10.14 16.91
N GLN A 124 -2.05 9.45 17.74
CA GLN A 124 -1.64 9.90 19.08
C GLN A 124 -0.23 9.41 19.45
N SER A 125 0.38 10.03 20.46
CA SER A 125 1.69 9.64 21.01
C SER A 125 1.59 8.66 22.20
N ARG A 126 0.37 8.23 22.53
CA ARG A 126 0.07 7.36 23.67
C ARG A 126 -1.03 6.37 23.30
N PRO A 127 -1.19 5.27 24.06
CA PRO A 127 -2.27 4.34 23.82
C PRO A 127 -3.65 5.00 23.82
N VAL A 128 -4.50 4.55 22.90
CA VAL A 128 -5.85 5.06 22.72
C VAL A 128 -6.79 4.51 23.80
N GLY A 129 -7.51 5.42 24.45
CA GLY A 129 -8.44 5.15 25.52
C GLY A 129 -9.84 4.75 25.05
N ALA A 130 -10.72 4.42 25.99
CA ALA A 130 -12.09 4.01 25.70
C ALA A 130 -12.95 5.11 25.05
N SER A 131 -12.58 6.40 25.19
CA SER A 131 -13.33 7.51 24.61
C SER A 131 -13.47 7.40 23.09
N ALA A 132 -12.42 6.95 22.38
CA ALA A 132 -12.48 6.79 20.92
C ALA A 132 -13.52 5.74 20.49
N VAL A 133 -13.72 4.70 21.31
CA VAL A 133 -14.75 3.69 21.08
C VAL A 133 -16.13 4.26 21.39
N GLN A 134 -16.27 5.00 22.51
CA GLN A 134 -17.53 5.65 22.88
C GLN A 134 -18.00 6.62 21.80
N GLU A 135 -17.09 7.45 21.28
CA GLU A 135 -17.31 8.41 20.22
C GLU A 135 -17.88 7.72 18.96
N VAL A 136 -17.17 6.75 18.39
CA VAL A 136 -17.61 6.10 17.14
C VAL A 136 -18.87 5.25 17.32
N VAL A 137 -19.04 4.60 18.48
CA VAL A 137 -20.23 3.80 18.79
C VAL A 137 -21.48 4.68 18.91
N ALA A 138 -21.36 5.84 19.56
CA ALA A 138 -22.46 6.80 19.66
C ALA A 138 -22.69 7.55 18.34
N GLY A 139 -21.64 7.82 17.56
CA GLY A 139 -21.70 8.56 16.31
C GLY A 139 -22.22 7.75 15.12
N ALA A 140 -21.99 6.44 15.08
CA ALA A 140 -22.38 5.60 13.94
C ALA A 140 -23.88 5.67 13.59
N PRO A 141 -24.83 5.63 14.55
CA PRO A 141 -26.25 5.81 14.25
C PRO A 141 -26.58 7.18 13.65
N MET A 142 -25.89 8.25 14.05
CA MET A 142 -26.07 9.60 13.50
C MET A 142 -25.70 9.68 12.01
N GLN A 143 -24.90 8.72 11.53
CA GLN A 143 -24.44 8.60 10.14
C GLN A 143 -25.07 7.39 9.41
N ASP A 144 -26.13 6.78 9.96
CA ASP A 144 -26.70 5.46 9.64
C ASP A 144 -25.66 4.40 9.23
N CYS A 145 -24.68 4.21 10.10
CA CYS A 145 -23.71 3.12 10.05
C CYS A 145 -24.08 2.04 11.07
N THR A 146 -23.90 0.77 10.70
CA THR A 146 -24.23 -0.40 11.54
C THR A 146 -23.00 -1.10 12.07
N ARG A 147 -21.82 -0.81 11.50
CA ARG A 147 -20.52 -1.34 11.92
C ARG A 147 -19.63 -0.18 12.35
N THR A 148 -18.75 -0.42 13.33
CA THR A 148 -17.85 0.59 13.90
C THR A 148 -16.41 0.09 13.92
N MET A 149 -15.47 1.02 13.75
CA MET A 149 -14.04 0.74 13.82
C MET A 149 -13.30 1.94 14.41
N VAL A 150 -12.28 1.67 15.22
CA VAL A 150 -11.26 2.66 15.58
C VAL A 150 -9.92 2.26 14.96
N VAL A 151 -9.28 3.20 14.28
CA VAL A 151 -7.96 3.03 13.67
C VAL A 151 -6.97 3.98 14.32
N THR A 152 -5.79 3.49 14.69
CA THR A 152 -4.76 4.31 15.33
C THR A 152 -3.36 3.86 14.94
N ASN A 153 -2.40 4.78 15.03
CA ASN A 153 -0.97 4.47 14.95
C ASN A 153 -0.41 3.80 16.22
N HIS A 154 -1.18 3.80 17.31
CA HIS A 154 -0.72 3.28 18.61
C HIS A 154 -1.44 1.99 19.00
N GLU A 155 -1.15 1.49 20.19
CA GLU A 155 -1.94 0.43 20.82
C GLU A 155 -3.20 0.97 21.51
N PHE A 156 -4.12 0.05 21.84
CA PHE A 156 -5.30 0.34 22.65
C PHE A 156 -5.11 -0.08 24.10
N THR A 157 -5.61 0.74 25.02
CA THR A 157 -5.73 0.40 26.44
C THR A 157 -6.64 -0.82 26.67
N THR A 158 -6.46 -1.50 27.80
CA THR A 158 -7.32 -2.63 28.21
C THR A 158 -8.80 -2.23 28.30
N ALA A 159 -9.09 -1.02 28.77
CA ALA A 159 -10.46 -0.50 28.84
C ALA A 159 -11.07 -0.30 27.46
N ALA A 160 -10.31 0.24 26.50
CA ALA A 160 -10.76 0.39 25.11
C ALA A 160 -11.07 -0.96 24.46
N ARG A 161 -10.20 -1.96 24.67
CA ARG A 161 -10.40 -3.32 24.15
C ARG A 161 -11.67 -3.97 24.71
N LYS A 162 -11.87 -3.91 26.04
CA LYS A 162 -13.09 -4.43 26.69
C LYS A 162 -14.36 -3.75 26.18
N LEU A 163 -14.33 -2.43 26.01
CA LEU A 163 -15.49 -1.70 25.52
C LEU A 163 -15.78 -2.01 24.05
N ALA A 164 -14.73 -2.12 23.23
CA ALA A 164 -14.87 -2.46 21.82
C ALA A 164 -15.46 -3.86 21.63
N GLU A 165 -15.02 -4.84 22.42
CA GLU A 165 -15.57 -6.19 22.45
C GLU A 165 -17.07 -6.17 22.79
N LEU A 166 -17.47 -5.42 23.83
CA LEU A 166 -18.88 -5.32 24.25
C LEU A 166 -19.79 -4.74 23.15
N HIS A 167 -19.30 -3.77 22.39
CA HIS A 167 -20.06 -3.07 21.35
C HIS A 167 -19.83 -3.61 19.93
N GLY A 168 -19.00 -4.65 19.75
CA GLY A 168 -18.64 -5.15 18.43
C GLY A 168 -17.86 -4.14 17.57
N CYS A 169 -17.15 -3.20 18.19
CA CYS A 169 -16.31 -2.23 17.49
C CYS A 169 -14.97 -2.87 17.12
N GLU A 170 -14.59 -2.84 15.84
CA GLU A 170 -13.30 -3.35 15.39
C GLU A 170 -12.18 -2.39 15.82
N LEU A 171 -11.04 -2.93 16.25
CA LEU A 171 -9.86 -2.15 16.64
C LEU A 171 -8.69 -2.48 15.71
N VAL A 172 -8.12 -1.47 15.06
CA VAL A 172 -6.91 -1.59 14.25
C VAL A 172 -5.82 -0.70 14.84
N GLY A 173 -4.88 -1.30 15.54
CA GLY A 173 -3.72 -0.60 16.13
C GLY A 173 -2.56 -0.45 15.15
N GLY A 174 -1.51 0.24 15.56
CA GLY A 174 -0.33 0.48 14.71
C GLY A 174 0.28 -0.79 14.10
N ALA A 175 0.41 -1.84 14.91
CA ALA A 175 0.90 -3.15 14.46
C ALA A 175 -0.02 -3.86 13.45
N ASP A 176 -1.31 -3.51 13.45
CA ASP A 176 -2.34 -4.11 12.61
C ASP A 176 -2.67 -3.26 11.37
N LEU A 177 -2.11 -2.05 11.23
CA LEU A 177 -2.30 -1.18 10.06
C LEU A 177 -1.98 -1.88 8.71
N PRO A 178 -0.95 -2.73 8.58
CA PRO A 178 -0.72 -3.48 7.34
C PRO A 178 -1.90 -4.39 6.94
N ARG A 179 -2.75 -4.77 7.90
CA ARG A 179 -3.95 -5.60 7.72
C ARG A 179 -5.24 -4.78 7.57
N LEU A 180 -5.18 -3.45 7.68
CA LEU A 180 -6.36 -2.58 7.61
C LEU A 180 -7.25 -2.86 6.39
N ARG A 181 -6.63 -3.03 5.21
CA ARG A 181 -7.36 -3.34 3.96
C ARG A 181 -8.17 -4.64 4.05
N SER A 182 -7.58 -5.72 4.54
CA SER A 182 -8.29 -7.01 4.64
C SER A 182 -9.37 -6.97 5.72
N THR A 183 -9.11 -6.26 6.83
CA THR A 183 -10.11 -6.02 7.87
C THR A 183 -11.31 -5.23 7.35
N ILE A 184 -11.09 -4.13 6.63
CA ILE A 184 -12.18 -3.36 6.01
C ILE A 184 -12.96 -4.23 5.04
N ARG A 185 -12.30 -5.00 4.16
CA ARG A 185 -13.01 -5.89 3.22
C ARG A 185 -13.91 -6.89 3.93
N ARG A 186 -13.41 -7.56 4.97
CA ARG A 186 -14.19 -8.48 5.81
C ARG A 186 -15.41 -7.79 6.42
N LEU A 187 -15.26 -6.56 6.88
CA LEU A 187 -16.34 -5.75 7.45
C LEU A 187 -17.24 -5.09 6.40
N LEU A 188 -17.01 -5.27 5.11
CA LEU A 188 -17.93 -4.84 4.05
C LEU A 188 -18.65 -6.01 3.39
N GLU A 189 -18.24 -7.24 3.69
CA GLU A 189 -18.96 -8.43 3.26
C GLU A 189 -20.31 -8.49 4.01
N PRO A 190 -21.43 -8.73 3.28
CA PRO A 190 -22.74 -8.89 3.90
C PRO A 190 -22.69 -10.02 4.93
N SER A 191 -23.24 -9.78 6.11
CA SER A 191 -23.47 -10.85 7.09
C SER A 191 -24.39 -11.87 6.41
N ALA A 192 -24.00 -13.14 6.36
CA ALA A 192 -24.87 -14.19 5.82
C ALA A 192 -26.23 -14.18 6.56
N PRO A 193 -27.35 -14.40 5.85
CA PRO A 193 -28.69 -14.36 6.42
C PRO A 193 -28.93 -15.43 7.48
#